data_AF-A0A3N5WZL9-F1
#
_entry.id   AF-A0A3N5WZL9-F1
#
_cell.length_a   1.000
_cell.length_b   1.000
_cell.length_c   1.000
_cell.angle_alpha   90.00
_cell.angle_beta   90.00
_cell.angle_gamma   90.00
#
_symmetry.space_group_name_H-M   'P 1'
#
loop_
_entity.id
_entity.type
_entity.pdbx_description
1 polymer ?
#
loop_
_entity_poly.entity_id
_entity_poly.type
_entity_poly.pdbx_seq_one_letter_code
_entity_poly.pdbx_strand_id
1 'polypeptide(L)'
;MSWRVVAISILALFPAACSTSEGPLDQELGGGYIDTEESENYNGRTLYTYMNGGADLYLEYGFSRLSVRRYARGRERFLVELYEMKDRDSAFALYSCNRRPGTEAELVPGCSAGITDVEIQLAHGSYYLVCRNDDPTSKSRPRLVELARQITERLAGDCGPGDIFVRLPGERRVDGSEVALLGPIALNLRPWLSSLPRDGFSRGWLATYQFPAGQVETLLAEYGSEAEAEQAVAQFRKSQEPDIEAEHREELVGVTRAPGVPREEVNSLVSSLLSEPKWR
;
A
#
# COMPACT_ATOMS: atom_id res chain seq x y z
N MET A 1 56.45 -54.06 19.40
CA MET A 1 56.34 -52.58 19.48
C MET A 1 55.15 -52.16 18.64
N SER A 2 54.02 -51.85 19.26
CA SER A 2 52.79 -51.39 18.60
C SER A 2 52.67 -49.90 18.82
N TRP A 3 52.70 -49.11 17.74
CA TRP A 3 52.59 -47.66 17.79
C TRP A 3 51.11 -47.28 17.70
N ARG A 4 50.58 -46.61 18.73
CA ARG A 4 49.26 -45.96 18.68
C ARG A 4 49.42 -44.61 18.00
N VAL A 5 48.80 -44.41 16.85
CA VAL A 5 48.66 -43.10 16.20
C VAL A 5 47.53 -42.34 16.91
N VAL A 6 47.86 -41.24 17.58
CA VAL A 6 46.89 -40.30 18.13
C VAL A 6 46.50 -39.34 17.00
N ALA A 7 45.25 -39.40 16.55
CA ALA A 7 44.70 -38.44 15.60
C ALA A 7 44.40 -37.13 16.34
N ILE A 8 45.13 -36.07 16.00
CA ILE A 8 44.85 -34.70 16.45
C ILE A 8 43.79 -34.12 15.52
N SER A 9 42.57 -33.97 16.01
CA SER A 9 41.50 -33.27 15.30
C SER A 9 41.79 -31.78 15.26
N ILE A 10 42.17 -31.27 14.09
CA ILE A 10 42.28 -29.83 13.83
C ILE A 10 40.85 -29.29 13.70
N LEU A 11 40.40 -28.54 14.70
CA LEU A 11 39.14 -27.80 14.65
C LEU A 11 39.32 -26.62 13.68
N ALA A 12 38.84 -26.76 12.45
CA ALA A 12 38.79 -25.65 11.51
C ALA A 12 37.76 -24.62 12.00
N LEU A 13 38.23 -23.47 12.50
CA LEU A 13 37.38 -22.30 12.65
C LEU A 13 36.97 -21.84 11.25
N PHE A 14 35.73 -22.13 10.86
CA PHE A 14 35.10 -21.45 9.74
C PHE A 14 34.88 -19.99 10.14
N PRO A 15 35.43 -19.00 9.41
CA PRO A 15 35.00 -17.63 9.59
C PRO A 15 33.50 -17.59 9.32
N ALA A 16 32.74 -17.06 10.27
CA ALA A 16 31.34 -16.74 10.04
C ALA A 16 31.30 -15.77 8.87
N ALA A 17 30.96 -16.26 7.68
CA ALA A 17 30.59 -15.42 6.58
C ALA A 17 29.36 -14.63 7.05
N CYS A 18 29.55 -13.35 7.37
CA CYS A 18 28.45 -12.40 7.35
C CYS A 18 27.91 -12.43 5.92
N SER A 19 26.92 -13.26 5.66
CA SER A 19 26.11 -13.12 4.45
C SER A 19 25.33 -11.82 4.63
N THR A 20 25.86 -10.71 4.13
CA THR A 20 25.02 -9.59 3.72
C THR A 20 24.10 -10.17 2.66
N SER A 21 22.87 -10.52 3.03
CA SER A 21 21.87 -10.91 2.05
C SER A 21 21.68 -9.72 1.11
N GLU A 22 22.16 -9.85 -0.13
CA GLU A 22 21.92 -8.85 -1.18
C GLU A 22 20.41 -8.62 -1.28
N GLY A 23 19.98 -7.40 -0.98
CA GLY A 23 18.60 -6.98 -1.14
C GLY A 23 18.26 -6.75 -2.62
N PRO A 24 16.97 -6.62 -2.97
CA PRO A 24 16.55 -6.46 -4.36
C PRO A 24 17.18 -5.27 -5.11
N LEU A 25 17.64 -4.25 -4.39
CA LEU A 25 18.28 -3.05 -4.94
C LEU A 25 19.81 -3.13 -5.03
N ASP A 26 20.44 -4.16 -4.46
CA ASP A 26 21.92 -4.28 -4.40
C ASP A 26 22.52 -4.85 -5.70
N GLN A 27 21.67 -5.32 -6.62
CA GLN A 27 22.08 -5.91 -7.89
C GLN A 27 22.25 -4.83 -8.98
N GLU A 28 23.32 -4.94 -9.77
CA GLU A 28 23.59 -4.04 -10.88
C GLU A 28 22.41 -3.93 -11.86
N LEU A 29 22.13 -2.71 -12.31
CA LEU A 29 21.07 -2.41 -13.28
C LEU A 29 21.67 -2.35 -14.70
N GLY A 30 20.97 -2.95 -15.66
CA GLY A 30 21.31 -2.86 -17.07
C GLY A 30 20.99 -1.48 -17.65
N GLY A 31 21.55 -1.16 -18.82
CA GLY A 31 21.20 0.08 -19.54
C GLY A 31 21.98 1.32 -19.12
N GLY A 32 22.99 1.19 -18.24
CA GLY A 32 23.88 2.27 -17.84
C GLY A 32 23.36 3.13 -16.69
N TYR A 33 22.49 2.57 -15.85
CA TYR A 33 22.20 3.15 -14.54
C TYR A 33 23.38 2.89 -13.61
N ILE A 34 23.85 3.94 -12.94
CA ILE A 34 24.97 3.88 -12.00
C ILE A 34 24.41 4.27 -10.63
N ASP A 35 24.66 3.46 -9.61
CA ASP A 35 24.40 3.86 -8.23
C ASP A 35 25.36 5.00 -7.84
N THR A 36 24.81 6.11 -7.37
CA THR A 36 25.56 7.36 -7.17
C THR A 36 25.88 7.69 -5.73
N GLU A 37 25.25 7.01 -4.78
CA GLU A 37 25.37 7.33 -3.35
C GLU A 37 25.44 6.08 -2.48
N GLU A 38 25.71 6.26 -1.20
CA GLU A 38 25.67 5.15 -0.26
C GLU A 38 24.23 4.67 -0.06
N SER A 39 24.10 3.35 0.04
CA SER A 39 22.85 2.66 0.33
C SER A 39 22.27 3.08 1.68
N GLU A 40 21.12 3.76 1.69
CA GLU A 40 20.43 4.08 2.94
C GLU A 40 19.42 2.96 3.28
N ASN A 41 19.36 2.57 4.55
CA ASN A 41 18.41 1.58 5.04
C ASN A 41 17.80 2.04 6.36
N TYR A 42 16.47 1.96 6.45
CA TYR A 42 15.70 2.38 7.61
C TYR A 42 14.86 1.21 8.14
N ASN A 43 14.69 1.14 9.45
CA ASN A 43 13.79 0.22 10.13
C ASN A 43 12.75 1.00 10.93
N GLY A 44 11.83 0.31 11.61
CA GLY A 44 10.74 0.97 12.34
C GLY A 44 11.20 2.01 13.37
N ARG A 45 12.43 1.90 13.88
CA ARG A 45 13.03 2.85 14.84
C ARG A 45 13.78 4.00 14.18
N THR A 46 14.03 3.97 12.87
CA THR A 46 14.76 5.03 12.17
C THR A 46 13.95 5.65 11.05
N LEU A 47 12.77 5.13 10.71
CA LEU A 47 11.94 5.66 9.63
C LEU A 47 11.58 7.15 9.83
N TYR A 48 11.39 7.61 11.07
CA TYR A 48 11.09 9.02 11.35
C TYR A 48 12.26 9.97 11.00
N THR A 49 13.50 9.48 10.91
CA THR A 49 14.63 10.33 10.46
C THR A 49 14.57 10.56 8.95
N TYR A 50 13.90 9.68 8.22
CA TYR A 50 13.67 9.80 6.78
C TYR A 50 12.40 10.61 6.47
N MET A 51 11.28 10.30 7.14
CA MET A 51 9.97 10.89 6.85
C MET A 51 9.20 11.33 8.11
N ASN A 52 9.73 12.35 8.77
CA ASN A 52 9.13 12.91 9.98
C ASN A 52 7.71 13.44 9.73
N GLY A 53 6.72 12.93 10.48
CA GLY A 53 5.29 13.23 10.32
C GLY A 53 4.52 12.31 9.37
N GLY A 54 5.22 11.54 8.51
CA GLY A 54 4.60 10.53 7.63
C GLY A 54 4.81 9.09 8.10
N ALA A 55 5.81 8.83 8.95
CA ALA A 55 6.21 7.49 9.36
C ALA A 55 5.11 6.69 10.07
N ASP A 56 4.25 7.35 10.86
CA ASP A 56 3.25 6.64 11.68
C ASP A 56 2.26 5.83 10.84
N LEU A 57 1.84 6.35 9.67
CA LEU A 57 0.96 5.63 8.76
C LEU A 57 1.65 4.39 8.19
N TYR A 58 2.93 4.50 7.81
CA TYR A 58 3.71 3.37 7.29
C TYR A 58 3.87 2.29 8.36
N LEU A 59 4.18 2.68 9.60
CA LEU A 59 4.28 1.78 10.75
C LEU A 59 2.95 1.07 11.03
N GLU A 60 1.84 1.81 11.03
CA GLU A 60 0.49 1.25 11.19
C GLU A 60 0.15 0.23 10.09
N TYR A 61 0.60 0.49 8.86
CA TYR A 61 0.39 -0.40 7.72
C TYR A 61 1.32 -1.62 7.75
N GLY A 62 2.14 -1.80 8.79
CA GLY A 62 2.99 -2.97 8.97
C GLY A 62 4.32 -2.84 8.24
N PHE A 63 4.90 -1.64 8.20
CA PHE A 63 6.26 -1.42 7.72
C PHE A 63 7.30 -2.29 8.44
N SER A 64 8.21 -2.89 7.67
CA SER A 64 9.35 -3.65 8.17
C SER A 64 10.66 -2.90 7.95
N ARG A 65 10.95 -2.55 6.69
CA ARG A 65 12.22 -1.96 6.27
C ARG A 65 12.03 -1.07 5.05
N LEU A 66 12.86 -0.02 4.94
CA LEU A 66 12.97 0.81 3.74
C LEU A 66 14.43 0.75 3.25
N SER A 67 14.62 0.44 1.97
CA SER A 67 15.89 0.61 1.29
C SER A 67 15.77 1.76 0.28
N VAL A 68 16.70 2.71 0.35
CA VAL A 68 16.75 3.88 -0.55
C VAL A 68 18.02 3.81 -1.38
N ARG A 69 17.89 3.99 -2.70
CA ARG A 69 19.02 4.09 -3.63
C ARG A 69 18.84 5.29 -4.56
N ARG A 70 19.96 5.90 -4.95
CA ARG A 70 19.97 6.96 -5.95
C ARG A 70 20.75 6.51 -7.18
N TYR A 71 20.07 6.49 -8.32
CA TYR A 71 20.66 6.08 -9.58
C TYR A 71 20.83 7.26 -10.51
N ALA A 72 21.76 7.14 -11.45
CA ALA A 72 21.92 8.10 -12.52
C ALA A 72 22.13 7.43 -13.87
N ARG A 73 21.62 8.10 -14.91
CA ARG A 73 21.84 7.72 -16.30
C ARG A 73 22.04 8.96 -17.15
N GLY A 74 23.29 9.25 -17.47
CA GLY A 74 23.67 10.52 -18.10
C GLY A 74 23.46 11.70 -17.15
N ARG A 75 22.54 12.61 -17.50
CA ARG A 75 22.21 13.79 -16.67
C ARG A 75 21.01 13.58 -15.74
N GLU A 76 20.27 12.50 -15.93
CA GLU A 76 19.08 12.21 -15.13
C GLU A 76 19.47 11.51 -13.82
N ARG A 77 18.77 11.87 -12.75
CA ARG A 77 18.90 11.31 -11.41
C ARG A 77 17.56 10.76 -10.96
N PHE A 78 17.62 9.62 -10.30
CA PHE A 78 16.44 8.88 -9.88
C PHE A 78 16.59 8.48 -8.41
N LEU A 79 15.51 8.63 -7.66
CA LEU A 79 15.37 8.12 -6.31
C LEU A 79 14.51 6.86 -6.33
N VAL A 80 15.00 5.78 -5.75
CA VAL A 80 14.25 4.54 -5.57
C VAL A 80 14.08 4.28 -4.08
N GLU A 81 12.83 4.20 -3.65
CA GLU A 81 12.43 3.76 -2.32
C GLU A 81 11.76 2.38 -2.45
N LEU A 82 12.28 1.39 -1.77
CA LEU A 82 11.68 0.07 -1.68
C LEU A 82 11.30 -0.21 -0.22
N TYR A 83 10.00 -0.12 0.05
CA TYR A 83 9.41 -0.44 1.34
C TYR A 83 9.08 -1.93 1.38
N GLU A 84 9.66 -2.64 2.33
CA GLU A 84 9.27 -4.00 2.71
C GLU A 84 8.22 -3.90 3.82
N MET A 85 7.05 -4.49 3.56
CA MET A 85 5.91 -4.55 4.47
C MET A 85 5.78 -5.96 5.07
N LYS A 86 4.98 -6.11 6.12
CA LYS A 86 4.77 -7.40 6.80
C LYS A 86 4.21 -8.49 5.88
N ASP A 87 3.42 -8.11 4.89
CA ASP A 87 2.75 -9.00 3.94
C ASP A 87 2.33 -8.24 2.67
N ARG A 88 1.75 -8.98 1.72
CA ARG A 88 1.27 -8.45 0.45
C ARG A 88 0.15 -7.44 0.60
N ASP A 89 -0.79 -7.71 1.51
CA ASP A 89 -1.97 -6.88 1.68
C ASP A 89 -1.58 -5.51 2.25
N SER A 90 -0.62 -5.47 3.16
CA SER A 90 0.00 -4.25 3.67
C SER A 90 0.72 -3.43 2.59
N ALA A 91 1.49 -4.07 1.71
CA ALA A 91 2.13 -3.40 0.59
C ALA A 91 1.12 -2.80 -0.39
N PHE A 92 0.10 -3.58 -0.74
CA PHE A 92 -0.95 -3.10 -1.62
C PHE A 92 -1.80 -2.00 -0.98
N ALA A 93 -2.12 -2.10 0.31
CA ALA A 93 -2.86 -1.07 1.04
C ALA A 93 -2.11 0.27 0.98
N LEU A 94 -0.81 0.26 1.25
CA LEU A 94 0.02 1.46 1.21
C LEU A 94 0.12 2.04 -0.21
N TYR A 95 0.26 1.21 -1.24
CA TYR A 95 0.17 1.62 -2.64
C TYR A 95 -1.18 2.29 -2.95
N SER A 96 -2.28 1.67 -2.53
CA SER A 96 -3.63 2.16 -2.80
C SER A 96 -3.89 3.55 -2.20
N CYS A 97 -3.27 3.85 -1.06
CA CYS A 97 -3.38 5.15 -0.38
C CYS A 97 -2.54 6.25 -1.02
N ASN A 98 -1.36 5.91 -1.56
CA ASN A 98 -0.39 6.88 -2.06
C ASN A 98 -0.50 7.13 -3.58
N ARG A 99 -1.03 6.17 -4.34
CA ARG A 99 -1.15 6.30 -5.79
C ARG A 99 -2.06 7.45 -6.16
N ARG A 100 -1.72 8.11 -7.27
CA ARG A 100 -2.57 9.13 -7.86
C ARG A 100 -3.68 8.45 -8.66
N PRO A 101 -4.97 8.67 -8.33
CA PRO A 101 -6.07 8.07 -9.09
C PRO A 101 -6.02 8.43 -10.57
N GLY A 102 -6.31 7.47 -11.44
CA GLY A 102 -6.33 7.66 -12.90
C GLY A 102 -4.96 7.61 -13.56
N THR A 103 -3.94 7.12 -12.84
CA THR A 103 -2.57 6.94 -13.37
C THR A 103 -2.20 5.46 -13.54
N GLU A 104 -3.15 4.56 -13.31
CA GLU A 104 -2.96 3.12 -13.36
C GLU A 104 -2.65 2.67 -14.79
N ALA A 105 -1.53 1.97 -14.94
CA ALA A 105 -1.14 1.33 -16.18
C ALA A 105 -0.29 0.10 -15.89
N GLU A 106 -0.30 -0.87 -16.80
CA GLU A 106 0.51 -2.07 -16.69
C GLU A 106 2.01 -1.72 -16.88
N LEU A 107 2.83 -2.04 -15.87
CA LEU A 107 4.29 -1.85 -15.90
C LEU A 107 5.03 -3.08 -16.44
N VAL A 108 4.62 -4.25 -15.96
CA VAL A 108 4.97 -5.58 -16.50
C VAL A 108 3.69 -6.41 -16.58
N PRO A 109 3.63 -7.46 -17.43
CA PRO A 109 2.42 -8.26 -17.59
C PRO A 109 1.82 -8.72 -16.25
N GLY A 110 0.57 -8.35 -15.98
CA GLY A 110 -0.15 -8.69 -14.73
C GLY A 110 0.12 -7.75 -13.55
N CYS A 111 0.96 -6.73 -13.71
CA CYS A 111 1.33 -5.78 -12.65
C CYS A 111 0.94 -4.36 -13.02
N SER A 112 -0.20 -3.91 -12.48
CA SER A 112 -0.63 -2.51 -12.57
C SER A 112 0.13 -1.64 -11.58
N ALA A 113 0.61 -0.49 -12.04
CA ALA A 113 1.34 0.52 -11.27
C ALA A 113 0.72 1.90 -11.50
N GLY A 114 0.90 2.82 -10.56
CA GLY A 114 0.62 4.24 -10.77
C GLY A 114 1.77 4.86 -11.52
N ILE A 115 1.55 5.32 -12.77
CA ILE A 115 2.60 5.81 -13.66
C ILE A 115 2.33 7.26 -14.04
N THR A 116 3.24 8.15 -13.64
CA THR A 116 3.29 9.54 -14.09
C THR A 116 4.57 9.80 -14.88
N ASP A 117 4.80 11.05 -15.31
CA ASP A 117 6.04 11.42 -16.01
C ASP A 117 7.28 11.40 -15.10
N VAL A 118 7.10 11.55 -13.79
CA VAL A 118 8.19 11.73 -12.82
C VAL A 118 8.16 10.75 -11.65
N GLU A 119 7.13 9.92 -11.53
CA GLU A 119 6.99 8.94 -10.46
C GLU A 119 6.29 7.67 -10.95
N ILE A 120 6.78 6.51 -10.52
CA ILE A 120 6.14 5.20 -10.65
C ILE A 120 5.99 4.59 -9.26
N GLN A 121 4.79 4.13 -8.93
CA GLN A 121 4.46 3.45 -7.69
C GLN A 121 3.87 2.07 -7.98
N LEU A 122 4.29 1.04 -7.25
CA LEU A 122 3.84 -0.35 -7.45
C LEU A 122 3.79 -1.11 -6.12
N ALA A 123 2.79 -1.96 -5.94
CA ALA A 123 2.85 -3.05 -4.97
C ALA A 123 3.10 -4.40 -5.64
N HIS A 124 4.09 -5.16 -5.15
CA HIS A 124 4.47 -6.48 -5.67
C HIS A 124 4.93 -7.37 -4.51
N GLY A 125 4.21 -8.47 -4.25
CA GLY A 125 4.45 -9.25 -3.04
C GLY A 125 4.36 -8.36 -1.80
N SER A 126 5.27 -8.53 -0.84
CA SER A 126 5.36 -7.69 0.36
C SER A 126 6.08 -6.35 0.15
N TYR A 127 6.32 -5.94 -1.10
CA TYR A 127 7.05 -4.72 -1.42
C TYR A 127 6.14 -3.62 -1.97
N TYR A 128 6.33 -2.40 -1.47
CA TYR A 128 5.85 -1.17 -2.09
C TYR A 128 7.05 -0.40 -2.67
N LEU A 129 7.08 -0.29 -3.99
CA LEU A 129 8.14 0.36 -4.76
C LEU A 129 7.70 1.77 -5.15
N VAL A 130 8.59 2.75 -4.94
CA VAL A 130 8.47 4.08 -5.50
C VAL A 130 9.75 4.44 -6.25
N CYS A 131 9.64 4.71 -7.54
CA CYS A 131 10.72 5.26 -8.35
C CYS A 131 10.35 6.69 -8.75
N ARG A 132 11.22 7.66 -8.47
CA ARG A 132 11.04 9.06 -8.85
C ARG A 132 12.19 9.56 -9.70
N ASN A 133 11.92 10.52 -10.57
CA ASN A 133 12.93 11.39 -11.14
C ASN A 133 13.14 12.59 -10.21
N ASP A 134 14.38 12.93 -9.87
CA ASP A 134 14.66 14.07 -8.98
C ASP A 134 14.32 15.42 -9.63
N ASP A 135 14.24 15.47 -10.97
CA ASP A 135 13.71 16.63 -11.69
C ASP A 135 12.18 16.49 -11.84
N PRO A 136 11.36 17.27 -11.10
CA PRO A 136 9.91 17.21 -11.17
C PRO A 136 9.34 17.76 -12.48
N THR A 137 10.17 18.36 -13.33
CA THR A 137 9.81 18.83 -14.68
C THR A 137 10.30 17.90 -15.78
N SER A 138 10.95 16.80 -15.41
CA SER A 138 11.42 15.79 -16.34
C SER A 138 10.28 15.25 -17.19
N LYS A 139 10.55 15.10 -18.49
CA LYS A 139 9.65 14.43 -19.45
C LYS A 139 10.17 13.05 -19.83
N SER A 140 11.10 12.50 -19.04
CA SER A 140 11.83 11.27 -19.34
C SER A 140 11.15 10.03 -18.73
N ARG A 141 9.85 9.89 -18.97
CA ARG A 141 9.07 8.72 -18.55
C ARG A 141 9.69 7.39 -18.99
N PRO A 142 10.23 7.23 -20.22
CA PRO A 142 10.74 5.93 -20.67
C PRO A 142 11.88 5.36 -19.81
N ARG A 143 12.79 6.22 -19.31
CA ARG A 143 13.90 5.77 -18.46
C ARG A 143 13.41 5.40 -17.07
N LEU A 144 12.49 6.18 -16.52
CA LEU A 144 11.87 5.85 -15.24
C LEU A 144 11.11 4.51 -15.30
N VAL A 145 10.36 4.27 -16.38
CA VAL A 145 9.68 2.99 -16.65
C VAL A 145 10.68 1.85 -16.78
N GLU A 146 11.77 2.03 -17.52
CA GLU A 146 12.81 1.01 -17.66
C GLU A 146 13.46 0.66 -16.32
N LEU A 147 13.74 1.66 -15.48
CA LEU A 147 14.30 1.48 -14.14
C LEU A 147 13.33 0.69 -13.24
N ALA A 148 12.08 1.15 -13.14
CA ALA A 148 11.06 0.49 -12.32
C ALA A 148 10.84 -0.96 -12.77
N ARG A 149 10.74 -1.20 -14.09
CA ARG A 149 10.58 -2.54 -14.67
C ARG A 149 11.69 -3.51 -14.25
N GLN A 150 12.95 -3.07 -14.37
CA GLN A 150 14.10 -3.92 -14.00
C GLN A 150 14.09 -4.30 -12.52
N ILE A 151 13.65 -3.40 -11.64
CA ILE A 151 13.52 -3.67 -10.20
C ILE A 151 12.36 -4.63 -9.97
N THR A 152 11.19 -4.35 -10.55
CA THR A 152 9.98 -5.19 -10.41
C THR A 152 10.22 -6.64 -10.81
N GLU A 153 10.92 -6.89 -11.92
CA GLU A 153 11.23 -8.25 -12.42
C GLU A 153 12.09 -9.08 -11.46
N ARG A 154 12.67 -8.45 -10.43
CA ARG A 154 13.49 -9.11 -9.39
C ARG A 154 12.74 -9.31 -8.08
N LEU A 155 11.56 -8.70 -7.93
CA LEU A 155 10.77 -8.82 -6.72
C LEU A 155 10.07 -10.18 -6.68
N ALA A 156 10.00 -10.77 -5.49
CA ALA A 156 9.24 -12.00 -5.26
C ALA A 156 7.77 -11.69 -4.95
N GLY A 157 6.89 -12.67 -5.18
CA GLY A 157 5.46 -12.59 -4.88
C GLY A 157 4.61 -12.14 -6.06
N ASP A 158 3.31 -11.95 -5.81
CA ASP A 158 2.34 -11.61 -6.83
C ASP A 158 1.96 -10.12 -6.81
N CYS A 159 1.65 -9.58 -7.99
CA CYS A 159 1.09 -8.24 -8.15
C CYS A 159 -0.41 -8.19 -7.87
N GLY A 160 -0.91 -6.96 -7.70
CA GLY A 160 -2.34 -6.68 -7.66
C GLY A 160 -2.98 -6.85 -6.27
N PRO A 161 -4.27 -6.50 -6.17
CA PRO A 161 -4.96 -6.37 -4.89
C PRO A 161 -5.31 -7.70 -4.21
N GLY A 162 -5.17 -8.83 -4.91
CA GLY A 162 -5.70 -10.11 -4.41
C GLY A 162 -7.17 -9.99 -4.05
N ASP A 163 -7.51 -10.43 -2.85
CA ASP A 163 -8.86 -10.42 -2.31
C ASP A 163 -9.13 -9.23 -1.36
N ILE A 164 -8.24 -8.23 -1.29
CA ILE A 164 -8.38 -7.10 -0.35
C ILE A 164 -9.73 -6.39 -0.52
N PHE A 165 -10.20 -6.24 -1.77
CA PHE A 165 -11.47 -5.54 -2.07
C PHE A 165 -12.63 -6.47 -2.40
N VAL A 166 -12.52 -7.75 -2.03
CA VAL A 166 -13.51 -8.82 -2.26
C VAL A 166 -14.91 -8.46 -1.73
N ARG A 167 -14.93 -7.75 -0.60
CA ARG A 167 -16.15 -7.35 0.12
C ARG A 167 -16.86 -6.16 -0.51
N LEU A 168 -16.16 -5.37 -1.33
CA LEU A 168 -16.75 -4.19 -1.95
C LEU A 168 -17.59 -4.60 -3.17
N PRO A 169 -18.83 -4.09 -3.30
CA PRO A 169 -19.65 -4.30 -4.49
C PRO A 169 -18.91 -3.94 -5.79
N GLY A 170 -19.05 -4.77 -6.82
CA GLY A 170 -18.42 -4.52 -8.12
C GLY A 170 -19.27 -3.66 -9.07
N GLU A 171 -20.60 -3.69 -8.91
CA GLU A 171 -21.50 -2.91 -9.77
C GLU A 171 -21.24 -1.41 -9.59
N ARG A 172 -21.05 -0.69 -10.70
CA ARG A 172 -20.77 0.76 -10.76
C ARG A 172 -19.47 1.22 -10.09
N ARG A 173 -18.67 0.31 -9.54
CA ARG A 173 -17.39 0.69 -8.94
C ARG A 173 -16.48 1.27 -10.02
N VAL A 174 -15.84 2.40 -9.70
CA VAL A 174 -14.85 3.02 -10.56
C VAL A 174 -13.55 2.24 -10.37
N ASP A 175 -13.07 1.60 -11.45
CA ASP A 175 -11.82 0.83 -11.42
C ASP A 175 -10.66 1.70 -10.95
N GLY A 176 -9.87 1.19 -10.00
CA GLY A 176 -8.75 1.94 -9.44
C GLY A 176 -9.21 3.09 -8.54
N SER A 177 -10.42 3.05 -7.97
CA SER A 177 -10.82 3.98 -6.90
C SER A 177 -10.63 3.40 -5.50
N GLU A 178 -10.26 2.12 -5.41
CA GLU A 178 -10.20 1.38 -4.16
C GLU A 178 -9.01 1.79 -3.30
N VAL A 179 -9.24 1.96 -2.00
CA VAL A 179 -8.20 2.29 -1.01
C VAL A 179 -8.43 1.43 0.24
N ALA A 180 -7.39 0.73 0.69
CA ALA A 180 -7.45 -0.04 1.93
C ALA A 180 -6.91 0.76 3.11
N LEU A 181 -7.72 0.92 4.15
CA LEU A 181 -7.39 1.58 5.40
C LEU A 181 -6.98 0.52 6.42
N LEU A 182 -5.75 0.58 6.93
CA LEU A 182 -5.28 -0.31 8.00
C LEU A 182 -5.05 0.54 9.24
N GLY A 183 -5.78 0.27 10.32
CA GLY A 183 -5.65 0.99 11.60
C GLY A 183 -6.26 2.40 11.63
N PRO A 184 -6.39 2.99 12.83
CA PRO A 184 -7.11 4.25 13.05
C PRO A 184 -6.43 5.50 12.47
N ILE A 185 -5.12 5.52 12.22
CA ILE A 185 -4.44 6.68 11.60
C ILE A 185 -4.90 6.82 10.15
N ALA A 186 -5.17 5.71 9.45
CA ALA A 186 -5.71 5.68 8.10
C ALA A 186 -7.01 6.49 7.90
N LEU A 187 -7.82 6.69 8.94
CA LEU A 187 -9.02 7.54 8.88
C LEU A 187 -8.71 8.99 8.49
N ASN A 188 -7.46 9.45 8.64
CA ASN A 188 -7.03 10.79 8.21
C ASN A 188 -6.96 10.96 6.68
N LEU A 189 -7.02 9.86 5.91
CA LEU A 189 -6.93 9.89 4.44
C LEU A 189 -8.15 10.53 3.77
N ARG A 190 -9.25 10.69 4.50
CA ARG A 190 -10.46 11.38 4.03
C ARG A 190 -10.98 12.31 5.13
N PRO A 191 -11.15 13.61 4.87
CA PRO A 191 -11.66 14.55 5.87
C PRO A 191 -13.01 14.15 6.47
N TRP A 192 -13.91 13.60 5.65
CA TRP A 192 -15.27 13.17 6.05
C TRP A 192 -15.27 11.90 6.95
N LEU A 193 -14.14 11.22 7.10
CA LEU A 193 -13.99 10.11 8.05
C LEU A 193 -13.64 10.56 9.46
N SER A 194 -13.32 11.85 9.65
CA SER A 194 -12.90 12.40 10.95
C SER A 194 -13.95 12.24 12.06
N SER A 195 -15.22 12.07 11.70
CA SER A 195 -16.34 11.85 12.61
C SER A 195 -16.45 10.41 13.13
N LEU A 196 -15.77 9.44 12.51
CA LEU A 196 -15.71 8.07 13.01
C LEU A 196 -14.79 7.98 14.23
N PRO A 197 -15.18 7.23 15.27
CA PRO A 197 -14.28 6.97 16.39
C PRO A 197 -13.08 6.12 15.93
N ARG A 198 -11.91 6.51 16.42
CA ARG A 198 -10.65 5.76 16.23
C ARG A 198 -10.61 4.51 17.10
N ASP A 199 -11.16 4.60 18.30
CA ASP A 199 -11.22 3.47 19.22
C ASP A 199 -12.09 2.37 18.59
N GLY A 200 -11.55 1.15 18.59
CA GLY A 200 -12.19 -0.02 17.97
C GLY A 200 -12.04 -0.12 16.46
N PHE A 201 -11.66 0.95 15.72
CA PHE A 201 -11.44 0.86 14.27
C PHE A 201 -10.22 -0.02 13.96
N SER A 202 -10.43 -1.09 13.21
CA SER A 202 -9.36 -2.05 12.87
C SER A 202 -8.83 -1.84 11.44
N ARG A 203 -9.73 -1.81 10.45
CA ARG A 203 -9.44 -1.62 9.03
C ARG A 203 -10.70 -1.21 8.28
N GLY A 204 -10.55 -0.82 7.03
CA GLY A 204 -11.67 -0.63 6.13
C GLY A 204 -11.27 -0.50 4.67
N TRP A 205 -12.27 -0.44 3.80
CA TRP A 205 -12.09 -0.38 2.36
C TRP A 205 -12.95 0.73 1.78
N LEU A 206 -12.30 1.65 1.08
CA LEU A 206 -12.95 2.71 0.33
C LEU A 206 -13.11 2.31 -1.13
N ALA A 207 -14.15 2.81 -1.77
CA ALA A 207 -14.25 2.85 -3.23
C ALA A 207 -15.19 3.96 -3.68
N THR A 208 -14.99 4.41 -4.92
CA THR A 208 -15.90 5.33 -5.61
C THR A 208 -16.82 4.55 -6.55
N TYR A 209 -18.08 4.96 -6.63
CA TYR A 209 -19.10 4.39 -7.49
C TYR A 209 -19.69 5.48 -8.38
N GLN A 210 -19.90 5.17 -9.65
CA GLN A 210 -20.45 6.10 -10.63
C GLN A 210 -21.96 5.90 -10.79
N PHE A 211 -22.73 6.95 -10.49
CA PHE A 211 -24.17 7.03 -10.72
C PHE A 211 -24.48 8.10 -11.80
N PRO A 212 -25.69 8.10 -12.39
CA PRO A 212 -26.11 9.15 -13.32
C PRO A 212 -26.06 10.56 -12.72
N ALA A 213 -26.45 10.70 -11.45
CA ALA A 213 -26.50 11.99 -10.76
C ALA A 213 -25.14 12.46 -10.23
N GLY A 214 -24.14 11.57 -10.11
CA GLY A 214 -22.84 11.93 -9.54
C GLY A 214 -22.02 10.74 -9.09
N GLN A 215 -20.96 11.02 -8.34
CA GLN A 215 -20.10 10.01 -7.72
C GLN A 215 -20.45 9.83 -6.24
N VAL A 216 -20.37 8.59 -5.80
CA VAL A 216 -20.61 8.16 -4.42
C VAL A 216 -19.34 7.51 -3.91
N GLU A 217 -18.85 7.93 -2.75
CA GLU A 217 -17.72 7.27 -2.08
C GLU A 217 -18.25 6.48 -0.89
N THR A 218 -17.84 5.21 -0.76
CA THR A 218 -18.24 4.37 0.37
C THR A 218 -17.04 3.95 1.20
N LEU A 219 -17.25 3.72 2.49
CA LEU A 219 -16.36 2.97 3.37
C LEU A 219 -17.10 1.73 3.89
N LEU A 220 -16.49 0.55 3.76
CA LEU A 220 -16.80 -0.60 4.59
C LEU A 220 -15.70 -0.72 5.65
N ALA A 221 -16.03 -0.51 6.92
CA ALA A 221 -15.10 -0.57 8.04
C ALA A 221 -15.39 -1.77 8.95
N GLU A 222 -14.33 -2.32 9.53
CA GLU A 222 -14.39 -3.35 10.56
C GLU A 222 -14.01 -2.73 11.91
N TYR A 223 -14.88 -2.90 12.90
CA TYR A 223 -14.61 -2.57 14.30
C TYR A 223 -14.27 -3.82 15.11
N GLY A 224 -13.73 -3.65 16.32
CA GLY A 224 -13.38 -4.76 17.21
C GLY A 224 -14.57 -5.58 17.72
N SER A 225 -15.77 -5.01 17.68
CA SER A 225 -17.01 -5.63 18.13
C SER A 225 -18.25 -4.94 17.56
N GLU A 226 -19.40 -5.63 17.60
CA GLU A 226 -20.69 -5.06 17.22
C GLU A 226 -21.06 -3.82 18.06
N ALA A 227 -20.76 -3.83 19.36
CA ALA A 227 -21.03 -2.70 20.24
C ALA A 227 -20.21 -1.45 19.84
N GLU A 228 -18.95 -1.63 19.43
CA GLU A 228 -18.11 -0.54 18.93
C GLU A 228 -18.59 -0.04 17.56
N ALA A 229 -19.03 -0.94 16.67
CA ALA A 229 -19.63 -0.58 15.39
C ALA A 229 -20.93 0.24 15.56
N GLU A 230 -21.81 -0.18 16.46
CA GLU A 230 -23.04 0.55 16.80
C GLU A 230 -22.70 1.94 17.35
N GLN A 231 -21.74 2.03 18.27
CA GLN A 231 -21.26 3.31 18.82
C GLN A 231 -20.69 4.21 17.73
N ALA A 232 -19.92 3.66 16.78
CA ALA A 232 -19.37 4.40 15.66
C ALA A 232 -20.45 5.05 14.80
N VAL A 233 -21.49 4.30 14.43
CA VAL A 233 -22.64 4.84 13.68
C VAL A 233 -23.38 5.90 14.50
N ALA A 234 -23.62 5.66 15.79
CA ALA A 234 -24.31 6.60 16.66
C ALA A 234 -23.54 7.92 16.84
N GLN A 235 -22.20 7.86 16.91
CA GLN A 235 -21.36 9.05 16.95
C GLN A 235 -21.33 9.77 15.60
N PHE A 236 -21.17 9.03 14.51
CA PHE A 236 -21.13 9.60 13.17
C PHE A 236 -22.42 10.35 12.84
N ARG A 237 -23.59 9.81 13.18
CA ARG A 237 -24.88 10.50 12.98
C ARG A 237 -25.02 11.81 13.76
N LYS A 238 -24.24 12.03 14.82
CA LYS A 238 -24.24 13.29 15.58
C LYS A 238 -23.46 14.41 14.89
N SER A 239 -22.53 14.08 13.98
CA SER A 239 -21.75 15.10 13.27
C SER A 239 -22.56 15.91 12.27
N GLN A 240 -23.78 15.43 11.92
CA GLN A 240 -24.70 16.06 10.97
C GLN A 240 -24.07 16.34 9.60
N GLU A 241 -23.11 15.53 9.16
CA GLU A 241 -22.52 15.68 7.84
C GLU A 241 -23.60 15.47 6.75
N PRO A 242 -23.90 16.48 5.92
CA PRO A 242 -24.91 16.36 4.88
C PRO A 242 -24.46 15.33 3.84
N ASP A 243 -25.42 14.62 3.26
CA ASP A 243 -25.21 13.62 2.20
C ASP A 243 -24.33 12.43 2.59
N ILE A 244 -24.23 12.11 3.88
CA ILE A 244 -23.54 10.90 4.37
C ILE A 244 -24.50 10.02 5.17
N GLU A 245 -24.56 8.75 4.80
CA GLU A 245 -25.31 7.71 5.51
C GLU A 245 -24.35 6.75 6.19
N ALA A 246 -24.63 6.40 7.45
CA ALA A 246 -23.87 5.42 8.19
C ALA A 246 -24.82 4.37 8.78
N GLU A 247 -24.49 3.11 8.58
CA GLU A 247 -25.21 1.93 9.07
C GLU A 247 -24.21 0.88 9.56
N HIS A 248 -24.67 -0.06 10.39
CA HIS A 248 -23.83 -1.15 10.84
C HIS A 248 -24.56 -2.48 10.75
N ARG A 249 -23.79 -3.57 10.75
CA ARG A 249 -24.25 -4.94 10.88
C ARG A 249 -23.12 -5.75 11.53
N GLU A 250 -23.39 -6.36 12.68
CA GLU A 250 -22.34 -7.03 13.46
C GLU A 250 -21.19 -6.02 13.69
N GLU A 251 -19.93 -6.42 13.54
CA GLU A 251 -18.76 -5.55 13.66
C GLU A 251 -18.51 -4.60 12.46
N LEU A 252 -19.35 -4.66 11.42
CA LEU A 252 -19.16 -3.90 10.20
C LEU A 252 -19.89 -2.57 10.25
N VAL A 253 -19.22 -1.51 9.79
CA VAL A 253 -19.80 -0.18 9.59
C VAL A 253 -19.70 0.20 8.13
N GLY A 254 -20.85 0.47 7.51
CA GLY A 254 -20.96 0.97 6.14
C GLY A 254 -21.22 2.47 6.18
N VAL A 255 -20.35 3.26 5.56
CA VAL A 255 -20.55 4.70 5.40
C VAL A 255 -20.63 5.02 3.91
N THR A 256 -21.63 5.80 3.49
CA THR A 256 -21.86 6.16 2.09
C THR A 256 -22.01 7.66 1.98
N ARG A 257 -21.07 8.31 1.29
CA ARG A 257 -21.07 9.75 1.00
C ARG A 257 -21.52 9.98 -0.43
N ALA A 258 -22.70 10.57 -0.60
CA ALA A 258 -23.43 10.66 -1.87
C ALA A 258 -23.93 12.09 -2.19
N PRO A 259 -23.03 13.09 -2.28
CA PRO A 259 -23.42 14.49 -2.47
C PRO A 259 -24.19 14.69 -3.78
N GLY A 260 -25.43 15.19 -3.68
CA GLY A 260 -26.29 15.46 -4.82
C GLY A 260 -26.83 14.21 -5.54
N VAL A 261 -26.62 13.01 -5.00
CA VAL A 261 -27.18 11.76 -5.53
C VAL A 261 -28.43 11.40 -4.72
N PRO A 262 -29.60 11.20 -5.34
CA PRO A 262 -30.81 10.83 -4.62
C PRO A 262 -30.65 9.53 -3.83
N ARG A 263 -31.20 9.49 -2.62
CA ARG A 263 -31.06 8.37 -1.69
C ARG A 263 -31.56 7.06 -2.29
N GLU A 264 -32.67 7.11 -3.01
CA GLU A 264 -33.27 5.97 -3.69
C GLU A 264 -32.32 5.31 -4.70
N GLU A 265 -31.39 6.05 -5.31
CA GLU A 265 -30.41 5.50 -6.25
C GLU A 265 -29.33 4.68 -5.53
N VAL A 266 -28.97 5.04 -4.29
CA VAL A 266 -27.86 4.40 -3.55
C VAL A 266 -28.30 3.30 -2.60
N ASN A 267 -29.60 3.14 -2.32
CA ASN A 267 -30.12 2.13 -1.38
C ASN A 267 -29.61 0.70 -1.65
N SER A 268 -29.52 0.31 -2.93
CA SER A 268 -29.01 -1.02 -3.29
C SER A 268 -27.52 -1.16 -2.95
N LEU A 269 -26.73 -0.11 -3.18
CA LEU A 269 -25.30 -0.09 -2.85
C LEU A 269 -25.08 -0.19 -1.34
N VAL A 270 -25.79 0.62 -0.55
CA VAL A 270 -25.74 0.60 0.93
C VAL A 270 -26.08 -0.80 1.45
N SER A 271 -27.19 -1.38 0.96
CA SER A 271 -27.63 -2.73 1.36
C SER A 271 -26.61 -3.81 0.99
N SER A 272 -25.97 -3.68 -0.18
CA SER A 272 -24.95 -4.63 -0.63
C SER A 272 -23.65 -4.52 0.17
N LEU A 273 -23.26 -3.33 0.61
CA LEU A 273 -22.01 -3.07 1.32
C LEU A 273 -21.91 -3.84 2.64
N LEU A 274 -23.02 -3.94 3.38
CA LEU A 274 -23.13 -4.67 4.65
C LEU A 274 -23.64 -6.12 4.48
N SER A 275 -23.78 -6.59 3.26
CA SER A 275 -24.15 -7.98 2.98
C SER A 275 -22.92 -8.86 2.83
N GLU A 276 -23.07 -10.15 3.10
CA GLU A 276 -22.08 -11.14 2.69
C GLU A 276 -21.90 -11.08 1.16
N PRO A 277 -20.66 -11.20 0.65
CA PRO A 277 -20.41 -11.25 -0.78
C PRO A 277 -21.28 -12.34 -1.42
N LYS A 278 -22.16 -11.96 -2.36
CA LYS A 278 -23.10 -12.90 -2.99
C LYS A 278 -22.45 -13.84 -4.01
N TRP A 279 -21.13 -13.78 -4.17
CA TRP A 279 -20.42 -14.52 -5.20
C TRP A 279 -19.59 -15.65 -4.57
N ARG A 280 -19.92 -16.88 -4.97
CA ARG A 280 -19.12 -18.10 -4.89
C ARG A 280 -19.11 -18.73 -6.27
#